data_AF-A0A6J2VIZ0-F1
#
_entry.id   AF-A0A6J2VIZ0-F1
#
_cell.length_a   1.000
_cell.length_b   1.000
_cell.length_c   1.000
_cell.angle_alpha   90.00
_cell.angle_beta   90.00
_cell.angle_gamma   90.00
#
_symmetry.space_group_name_H-M   'P 1'
#
loop_
_entity.id
_entity.type
_entity.pdbx_description
1 polymer ?
#
loop_
_entity_poly.entity_id
_entity_poly.type
_entity_poly.pdbx_seq_one_letter_code
_entity_poly.pdbx_strand_id
1 'polypeptide(L)'
;MFFVTGTKAGQRAGQEKSILLDLRTIYQKFRGYELMDKKRTETALKAGEDRAILLGLSMILCSVMMYFVLCITMVRSYAESVWTEESICMVLNSTITMEINCSYSCGSDCWRNSKYPCLQVYVSLNATGRVSLLSHNEESQEMTAECFYVPKCQKDHAAVHALILNISERLKSHQQVTCYFDPSEQRDSVILSRLYGSSAVFHSLFWPSCMLAGGAVIIVLVKLTQYLSILCEQIGKIQK
;
A
#
# COMPACT_ATOMS: atom_id res chain seq x y z
N MET A 1 50.76 83.27 38.83
CA MET A 1 51.10 81.84 38.64
C MET A 1 49.81 81.10 38.34
N PHE A 2 49.73 80.63 37.10
CA PHE A 2 48.89 79.59 36.48
C PHE A 2 47.42 79.37 36.91
N PHE A 3 46.58 79.65 35.90
CA PHE A 3 45.23 79.17 35.68
C PHE A 3 45.08 77.65 35.89
N VAL A 4 44.03 77.22 36.59
CA VAL A 4 43.46 75.88 36.44
C VAL A 4 41.94 76.00 36.33
N THR A 5 41.50 76.45 35.14
CA THR A 5 40.14 76.23 34.66
C THR A 5 40.14 75.01 33.73
N GLY A 6 39.35 74.00 34.07
CA GLY A 6 38.85 73.03 33.08
C GLY A 6 39.26 71.57 33.28
N THR A 7 38.51 70.81 34.09
CA THR A 7 38.57 69.33 34.07
C THR A 7 37.23 68.64 34.34
N LYS A 8 36.07 69.32 34.20
CA LYS A 8 34.76 68.66 34.38
C LYS A 8 34.09 68.18 33.08
N ALA A 9 34.42 68.77 31.93
CA ALA A 9 33.85 68.38 30.63
C ALA A 9 34.57 67.17 29.98
N GLY A 10 35.87 67.02 30.19
CA GLY A 10 36.67 65.93 29.60
C GLY A 10 36.41 64.55 30.20
N GLN A 11 36.06 64.46 31.48
CA GLN A 11 35.75 63.19 32.16
C GLN A 11 34.40 62.59 31.68
N ARG A 12 33.37 63.42 31.45
CA ARG A 12 32.08 62.96 30.90
C ARG A 12 32.22 62.43 29.46
N ALA A 13 32.97 63.14 28.62
CA ALA A 13 33.20 62.73 27.23
C ALA A 13 34.06 61.46 27.10
N GLY A 14 35.00 61.22 28.03
CA GLY A 14 35.79 59.98 28.09
C GLY A 14 34.96 58.78 28.56
N GLN A 15 34.07 58.99 29.53
CA GLN A 15 33.18 57.95 30.06
C GLN A 15 32.09 57.55 29.06
N GLU A 16 31.54 58.51 28.31
CA GLU A 16 30.57 58.24 27.23
C GLU A 16 31.18 57.44 26.07
N LYS A 17 32.43 57.75 25.68
CA LYS A 17 33.18 56.97 24.68
C LYS A 17 33.49 55.55 25.15
N SER A 18 33.82 55.38 26.43
CA SER A 18 34.03 54.07 27.04
C SER A 18 32.76 53.21 27.00
N ILE A 19 31.60 53.79 27.34
CA ILE A 19 30.30 53.09 27.28
C ILE A 19 29.95 52.72 25.84
N LEU A 20 30.20 53.61 24.87
CA LEU A 20 29.97 53.33 23.44
C LEU A 20 30.85 52.19 22.91
N LEU A 21 32.11 52.13 23.37
CA LEU A 21 33.04 51.05 23.05
C LEU A 21 32.60 49.72 23.66
N ASP A 22 32.13 49.72 24.91
CA ASP A 22 31.58 48.53 25.57
C ASP A 22 30.31 48.04 24.86
N LEU A 23 29.40 48.95 24.50
CA LEU A 23 28.18 48.63 23.76
C LEU A 23 28.49 48.04 22.38
N ARG A 24 29.50 48.58 21.68
CA ARG A 24 29.99 48.04 20.41
C ARG A 24 30.56 46.63 20.58
N THR A 25 31.30 46.39 21.65
CA THR A 25 31.91 45.08 21.94
C THR A 25 30.85 44.04 22.28
N ILE A 26 29.84 44.42 23.08
CA ILE A 26 28.68 43.58 23.41
C ILE A 26 27.87 43.26 22.14
N TYR A 27 27.60 44.26 21.30
CA TYR A 27 26.88 44.08 20.03
C TYR A 27 27.63 43.14 19.07
N GLN A 28 28.95 43.30 18.94
CA GLN A 28 29.78 42.40 18.12
C GLN A 28 29.76 40.97 18.64
N LYS A 29 29.79 40.78 19.96
CA LYS A 29 29.70 39.47 20.60
C LYS A 29 28.35 38.81 20.38
N PHE A 30 27.25 39.55 20.53
CA PHE A 30 25.89 39.07 20.23
C PHE A 30 25.73 38.65 18.76
N ARG A 31 26.18 39.50 17.83
CA ARG A 31 26.18 39.19 16.39
C ARG A 31 27.02 37.94 16.08
N GLY A 32 28.14 37.74 16.79
CA GLY A 32 28.97 36.54 16.68
C GLY A 32 28.23 35.28 17.14
N TYR A 33 27.53 35.34 18.28
CA TYR A 33 26.71 34.23 18.78
C TYR A 33 25.56 33.88 17.82
N GLU A 34 24.84 34.87 17.28
CA GLU A 34 23.77 34.64 16.29
C GLU A 34 24.28 33.94 15.02
N LEU A 35 25.47 34.32 14.53
CA LEU A 35 26.06 33.74 13.32
C LEU A 35 26.51 32.29 13.54
N MET A 36 27.00 31.99 14.75
CA MET A 36 27.38 30.64 15.15
C MET A 36 26.17 29.72 15.33
N ASP A 37 25.09 30.21 15.94
CA ASP A 37 23.84 29.44 16.05
C ASP A 37 23.21 29.19 14.68
N LYS A 38 23.20 30.20 13.79
CA LYS A 38 22.74 30.02 12.41
C LYS A 38 23.49 28.89 11.70
N LYS A 39 24.82 28.89 11.74
CA LYS A 39 25.64 27.80 11.15
C LYS A 39 25.33 26.43 11.77
N ARG A 40 25.11 26.37 13.08
CA ARG A 40 24.79 25.12 13.78
C ARG A 40 23.43 24.58 13.35
N THR A 41 22.43 25.46 13.22
CA THR A 41 21.09 25.09 12.71
C THR A 41 21.12 24.67 11.24
N GLU A 42 21.90 25.33 10.39
CA GLU A 42 22.07 24.95 8.98
C GLU A 42 22.74 23.58 8.83
N THR A 43 23.74 23.28 9.67
CA THR A 43 24.44 21.99 9.64
C THR A 43 23.52 20.85 10.10
N ALA A 44 22.72 21.09 11.15
CA ALA A 44 21.73 20.14 11.64
C ALA A 44 20.59 19.91 10.64
N LEU A 45 20.10 20.98 10.00
CA LEU A 45 19.07 20.92 8.97
C LEU A 45 19.54 20.12 7.76
N LYS A 46 20.76 20.39 7.27
CA LYS A 46 21.33 19.71 6.10
C LYS A 46 21.49 18.19 6.31
N ALA A 47 21.91 17.79 7.52
CA ALA A 47 21.98 16.38 7.89
C ALA A 47 20.59 15.70 7.96
N GLY A 48 19.55 16.45 8.35
CA GLY A 48 18.16 15.99 8.31
C GLY A 48 17.59 15.90 6.90
N GLU A 49 17.91 16.87 6.05
CA GLU A 49 17.48 16.93 4.64
C GLU A 49 18.05 15.77 3.82
N ASP A 50 19.34 15.44 3.97
CA ASP A 50 19.96 14.32 3.25
C ASP A 50 19.33 12.98 3.66
N ARG A 51 19.00 12.81 4.95
CA ARG A 51 18.29 11.62 5.45
C ARG A 51 16.87 11.53 4.92
N ALA A 52 16.15 12.66 4.85
CA ALA A 52 14.80 12.72 4.31
C ALA A 52 14.78 12.42 2.79
N ILE A 53 15.74 12.94 2.03
CA ILE A 53 15.89 12.64 0.61
C ILE A 53 16.21 11.17 0.41
N LEU A 54 17.12 10.60 1.21
CA LEU A 54 17.44 9.17 1.14
C LEU A 54 16.21 8.29 1.41
N LEU A 55 15.38 8.69 2.38
CA LEU A 55 14.13 8.00 2.72
C LEU A 55 13.10 8.12 1.59
N GLY A 56 12.94 9.30 0.99
CA GLY A 56 12.08 9.48 -0.18
C GLY A 56 12.54 8.64 -1.39
N LEU A 57 13.84 8.60 -1.66
CA LEU A 57 14.41 7.79 -2.75
C LEU A 57 14.25 6.29 -2.51
N SER A 58 14.44 5.83 -1.26
CA SER A 58 14.25 4.41 -0.93
C SER A 58 12.78 4.00 -1.06
N MET A 59 11.83 4.84 -0.62
CA MET A 59 10.39 4.61 -0.82
C MET A 59 10.02 4.50 -2.31
N ILE A 60 10.57 5.39 -3.15
CA ILE A 60 10.37 5.35 -4.60
C ILE A 60 10.93 4.04 -5.19
N LEU A 61 12.17 3.67 -4.83
CA LEU A 61 12.80 2.45 -5.33
C LEU A 61 12.01 1.20 -4.93
N CYS A 62 11.60 1.09 -3.66
CA CYS A 62 10.76 0.01 -3.18
C CYS A 62 9.43 -0.05 -3.93
N SER A 63 8.80 1.11 -4.20
CA SER A 63 7.59 1.16 -5.01
C SER A 63 7.80 0.63 -6.43
N VAL A 64 8.90 1.00 -7.09
CA VAL A 64 9.22 0.52 -8.45
C VAL A 64 9.42 -0.99 -8.45
N MET A 65 10.12 -1.54 -7.46
CA MET A 65 10.28 -2.99 -7.30
C MET A 65 8.94 -3.69 -7.08
N MET A 66 8.07 -3.15 -6.23
CA MET A 66 6.72 -3.69 -6.04
C MET A 66 5.90 -3.65 -7.33
N TYR A 67 5.92 -2.55 -8.08
CA TYR A 67 5.25 -2.46 -9.38
C TYR A 67 5.77 -3.48 -10.39
N PHE A 68 7.07 -3.76 -10.39
CA PHE A 68 7.65 -4.76 -11.28
C PHE A 68 7.12 -6.17 -10.97
N VAL A 69 7.07 -6.54 -9.69
CA VAL A 69 6.46 -7.81 -9.24
C VAL A 69 4.97 -7.85 -9.58
N LEU A 70 4.24 -6.76 -9.36
CA LEU A 70 2.83 -6.66 -9.74
C LEU A 70 2.63 -6.77 -11.25
N CYS A 71 3.49 -6.17 -12.05
CA CYS A 71 3.42 -6.27 -13.51
C CYS A 71 3.59 -7.73 -13.96
N ILE A 72 4.60 -8.43 -13.45
CA ILE A 72 4.84 -9.84 -13.79
C ILE A 72 3.67 -10.73 -13.33
N THR A 73 3.20 -10.53 -12.10
CA THR A 73 2.09 -11.32 -11.56
C THR A 73 0.77 -11.04 -12.28
N MET A 74 0.51 -9.80 -12.67
CA MET A 74 -0.65 -9.43 -13.51
C MET A 74 -0.55 -10.03 -14.90
N VAL A 75 0.61 -9.96 -15.57
CA VAL A 75 0.79 -10.60 -16.89
C VAL A 75 0.55 -12.10 -16.80
N ARG A 76 1.05 -12.76 -15.76
CA ARG A 76 0.80 -14.18 -15.51
C ARG A 76 -0.70 -14.44 -15.29
N SER A 77 -1.34 -13.65 -14.42
CA SER A 77 -2.76 -13.77 -14.13
C SER A 77 -3.63 -13.54 -15.37
N TYR A 78 -3.28 -12.59 -16.24
CA TYR A 78 -3.98 -12.36 -17.51
C TYR A 78 -3.74 -13.47 -18.53
N ALA A 79 -2.52 -14.02 -18.61
CA ALA A 79 -2.22 -15.13 -19.50
C ALA A 79 -2.90 -16.44 -19.06
N GLU A 80 -3.10 -16.61 -17.75
CA GLU A 80 -3.78 -17.78 -17.17
C GLU A 80 -5.31 -17.57 -17.02
N SER A 81 -5.82 -16.33 -17.10
CA SER A 81 -7.27 -16.05 -17.00
C SER A 81 -7.98 -16.39 -18.30
N VAL A 82 -8.45 -17.62 -18.40
CA VAL A 82 -9.18 -18.13 -19.56
C VAL A 82 -10.67 -17.71 -19.53
N TRP A 83 -11.23 -17.46 -18.35
CA TRP A 83 -12.64 -17.11 -18.16
C TRP A 83 -12.87 -15.60 -18.27
N THR A 84 -12.95 -15.09 -19.51
CA THR A 84 -13.03 -13.66 -19.78
C THR A 84 -14.45 -13.14 -20.01
N GLU A 85 -15.39 -13.98 -20.45
CA GLU A 85 -16.73 -13.55 -20.86
C GLU A 85 -17.78 -13.78 -19.75
N GLU A 86 -18.56 -12.74 -19.44
CA GLU A 86 -19.62 -12.78 -18.44
C GLU A 86 -20.96 -13.16 -19.10
N SER A 87 -21.67 -14.11 -18.49
CA SER A 87 -23.02 -14.50 -18.92
C SER A 87 -23.91 -14.91 -17.74
N ILE A 88 -25.19 -15.12 -18.01
CA ILE A 88 -26.13 -15.65 -17.02
C ILE A 88 -26.18 -17.17 -17.19
N CYS A 89 -25.91 -17.89 -16.10
CA CYS A 89 -26.01 -19.35 -16.02
C CYS A 89 -27.28 -19.75 -15.27
N MET A 90 -27.99 -20.74 -15.79
CA MET A 90 -29.12 -21.36 -15.11
C MET A 90 -28.68 -22.62 -14.38
N VAL A 91 -28.99 -22.73 -13.10
CA VAL A 91 -28.68 -23.92 -12.30
C VAL A 91 -29.64 -25.05 -12.66
N LEU A 92 -29.10 -26.15 -13.17
CA LEU A 92 -29.88 -27.34 -13.55
C LEU A 92 -29.97 -28.32 -12.38
N ASN A 93 -28.82 -28.75 -11.88
CA ASN A 93 -28.72 -29.75 -10.81
C ASN A 93 -27.65 -29.34 -9.79
N SER A 94 -27.93 -29.61 -8.52
CA SER A 94 -27.00 -29.41 -7.42
C SER A 94 -27.12 -30.60 -6.47
N THR A 95 -26.10 -31.46 -6.48
CA THR A 95 -26.10 -32.74 -5.75
C THR A 95 -24.76 -32.97 -5.08
N ILE A 96 -24.80 -33.56 -3.89
CA ILE A 96 -23.59 -34.02 -3.19
C ILE A 96 -23.32 -35.44 -3.66
N THR A 97 -22.15 -35.65 -4.26
CA THR A 97 -21.85 -36.91 -4.96
C THR A 97 -20.92 -37.82 -4.16
N MET A 98 -19.89 -37.26 -3.52
CA MET A 98 -18.77 -38.03 -2.94
C MET A 98 -18.26 -37.38 -1.66
N GLU A 99 -17.56 -38.12 -0.80
CA GLU A 99 -16.75 -37.55 0.29
C GLU A 99 -15.27 -37.59 -0.06
N ILE A 100 -14.57 -36.46 0.08
CA ILE A 100 -13.15 -36.31 -0.20
C ILE A 100 -12.39 -36.19 1.11
N ASN A 101 -11.28 -36.93 1.23
CA ASN A 101 -10.40 -36.84 2.40
C ASN A 101 -9.58 -35.54 2.36
N CYS A 102 -9.51 -34.84 3.48
CA CYS A 102 -8.67 -33.67 3.68
C CYS A 102 -7.87 -33.78 4.96
N SER A 103 -6.82 -32.98 5.12
CA SER A 103 -6.07 -32.88 6.37
C SER A 103 -6.23 -31.49 6.98
N TYR A 104 -6.40 -31.42 8.30
CA TYR A 104 -6.42 -30.18 9.06
C TYR A 104 -5.33 -30.18 10.13
N SER A 105 -4.78 -28.99 10.40
CA SER A 105 -3.81 -28.81 11.46
C SER A 105 -4.50 -28.83 12.83
N CYS A 106 -4.01 -29.67 13.74
CA CYS A 106 -4.55 -29.81 15.10
C CYS A 106 -3.71 -29.11 16.19
N GLY A 107 -2.65 -28.39 15.80
CA GLY A 107 -1.70 -27.71 16.69
C GLY A 107 -0.28 -27.68 16.08
N SER A 108 0.73 -27.41 16.91
CA SER A 108 2.15 -27.50 16.51
C SER A 108 2.46 -28.92 16.04
N ASP A 109 2.80 -29.07 14.76
CA ASP A 109 3.19 -30.31 14.08
C ASP A 109 2.18 -31.47 14.15
N CYS A 110 0.89 -31.17 14.25
CA CYS A 110 -0.16 -32.18 14.14
C CYS A 110 -1.01 -31.98 12.89
N TRP A 111 -1.13 -33.03 12.07
CA TRP A 111 -2.08 -33.12 10.98
C TRP A 111 -3.03 -34.28 11.22
N ARG A 112 -4.33 -34.02 11.15
CA ARG A 112 -5.37 -35.05 11.26
C ARG A 112 -6.20 -35.10 9.99
N ASN A 113 -6.58 -36.31 9.60
CA ASN A 113 -7.48 -36.52 8.50
C ASN A 113 -8.91 -36.19 8.91
N SER A 114 -9.63 -35.52 8.03
CA SER A 114 -11.06 -35.29 8.05
C SER A 114 -11.60 -35.54 6.65
N LYS A 115 -12.89 -35.33 6.47
CA LYS A 115 -13.56 -35.46 5.17
C LYS A 115 -14.40 -34.22 4.90
N TYR A 116 -14.68 -33.97 3.63
CA TYR A 116 -15.68 -33.00 3.22
C TYR A 116 -16.51 -33.56 2.06
N PRO A 117 -17.82 -33.28 2.00
CA PRO A 117 -18.66 -33.67 0.88
C PRO A 117 -18.33 -32.82 -0.36
N CYS A 118 -18.23 -33.45 -1.53
CA CYS A 118 -18.08 -32.79 -2.82
C CYS A 118 -19.45 -32.43 -3.38
N LEU A 119 -19.70 -31.13 -3.57
CA LEU A 119 -20.89 -30.61 -4.21
C LEU A 119 -20.65 -30.47 -5.71
N GLN A 120 -21.47 -31.13 -6.53
CA GLN A 120 -21.49 -30.96 -7.98
C GLN A 120 -22.66 -30.10 -8.40
N VAL A 121 -22.38 -29.09 -9.22
CA VAL A 121 -23.39 -28.14 -9.70
C VAL A 121 -23.29 -28.03 -11.20
N TYR A 122 -24.34 -28.46 -11.91
CA TYR A 122 -24.43 -28.34 -13.36
C TYR A 122 -25.25 -27.11 -13.72
N VAL A 123 -24.72 -26.31 -14.64
CA VAL A 123 -25.37 -25.11 -15.13
C VAL A 123 -25.51 -25.14 -16.64
N SER A 124 -26.59 -24.54 -17.17
CA SER A 124 -26.70 -24.23 -18.59
C SER A 124 -26.37 -22.75 -18.84
N LEU A 125 -25.45 -22.49 -19.75
CA LEU A 125 -25.11 -21.14 -20.21
C LEU A 125 -26.27 -20.58 -21.03
N ASN A 126 -26.79 -19.39 -20.69
CA ASN A 126 -27.87 -18.77 -21.47
C ASN A 126 -27.41 -18.39 -22.90
N ALA A 127 -26.14 -18.01 -23.07
CA ALA A 127 -25.59 -17.60 -24.36
C ALA A 127 -25.46 -18.74 -25.38
N THR A 128 -25.15 -19.96 -24.93
CA THR A 128 -24.84 -21.11 -25.81
C THR A 128 -25.75 -22.32 -25.60
N GLY A 129 -26.54 -22.34 -24.52
CA GLY A 129 -27.37 -23.48 -24.12
C GLY A 129 -26.56 -24.70 -23.64
N ARG A 130 -25.23 -24.62 -23.58
CA ARG A 130 -24.36 -25.74 -23.19
C ARG A 130 -24.42 -25.99 -21.69
N VAL A 131 -24.34 -27.27 -21.32
CA VAL A 131 -24.29 -27.71 -19.94
C VAL A 131 -22.85 -27.93 -19.52
N SER A 132 -22.45 -27.25 -18.45
CA SER A 132 -21.08 -27.30 -17.90
C SER A 132 -21.11 -27.45 -16.39
N LEU A 133 -20.02 -27.96 -15.84
CA LEU A 133 -19.83 -27.99 -14.39
C LEU A 133 -19.45 -26.58 -13.92
N LEU A 134 -20.14 -26.12 -12.88
CA LEU A 134 -19.87 -24.85 -12.22
C LEU A 134 -18.81 -25.06 -11.13
N SER A 135 -17.83 -24.16 -11.10
CA SER A 135 -16.83 -24.02 -10.05
C SER A 135 -17.00 -22.68 -9.35
N HIS A 136 -16.73 -22.61 -8.04
CA HIS A 136 -16.87 -21.38 -7.28
C HIS A 136 -15.85 -20.33 -7.73
N ASN A 137 -14.56 -20.69 -7.76
CA ASN A 137 -13.42 -19.85 -8.15
C ASN A 137 -12.39 -20.63 -8.98
N GLU A 138 -11.41 -19.92 -9.55
CA GLU A 138 -10.25 -20.48 -10.25
C GLU A 138 -9.44 -21.46 -9.36
N GLU A 139 -9.26 -21.12 -8.07
CA GLU A 139 -8.54 -21.96 -7.09
C GLU A 139 -9.24 -23.31 -6.84
N SER A 140 -10.57 -23.31 -6.70
CA SER A 140 -11.33 -24.56 -6.49
C SER A 140 -11.22 -25.50 -7.69
N GLN A 141 -11.13 -24.93 -8.90
CA GLN A 141 -10.95 -25.71 -10.10
C GLN A 141 -9.55 -26.32 -10.20
N GLU A 142 -8.51 -25.60 -9.82
CA GLU A 142 -7.14 -26.12 -9.81
C GLU A 142 -6.96 -27.25 -8.78
N MET A 143 -7.62 -27.13 -7.62
CA MET A 143 -7.56 -28.14 -6.56
C MET A 143 -8.34 -29.41 -6.91
N THR A 144 -9.58 -29.27 -7.39
CA THR A 144 -10.45 -30.39 -7.74
C THR A 144 -11.38 -29.99 -8.88
N ALA A 145 -11.07 -30.41 -10.11
CA ALA A 145 -11.85 -30.07 -11.30
C ALA A 145 -13.30 -30.61 -11.28
N GLU A 146 -13.65 -31.50 -10.35
CA GLU A 146 -14.95 -32.18 -10.27
C GLU A 146 -15.90 -31.61 -9.21
N CYS A 147 -15.45 -30.69 -8.34
CA CYS A 147 -16.26 -30.15 -7.24
C CYS A 147 -16.44 -28.64 -7.36
N PHE A 148 -17.66 -28.16 -7.05
CA PHE A 148 -18.00 -26.74 -7.09
C PHE A 148 -17.23 -25.92 -6.05
N TYR A 149 -17.14 -26.39 -4.80
CA TYR A 149 -16.54 -25.64 -3.70
C TYR A 149 -15.68 -26.55 -2.82
N VAL A 150 -14.46 -26.09 -2.51
CA VAL A 150 -13.53 -26.77 -1.62
C VAL A 150 -13.44 -25.99 -0.31
N PRO A 151 -14.07 -26.44 0.79
CA PRO A 151 -13.98 -25.76 2.06
C PRO A 151 -12.61 -25.96 2.71
N LYS A 152 -12.25 -25.05 3.62
CA LYS A 152 -11.12 -25.29 4.53
C LYS A 152 -11.42 -26.51 5.40
N CYS A 153 -10.49 -27.46 5.44
CA CYS A 153 -10.64 -28.68 6.22
C CYS A 153 -10.73 -28.36 7.71
N GLN A 154 -11.77 -28.87 8.38
CA GLN A 154 -12.00 -28.66 9.81
C GLN A 154 -12.26 -30.00 10.53
N LYS A 155 -12.09 -29.98 11.86
CA LYS A 155 -12.39 -31.11 12.73
C LYS A 155 -13.87 -31.49 12.73
N ASP A 156 -14.75 -30.48 12.71
CA ASP A 156 -16.19 -30.68 12.77
C ASP A 156 -16.77 -30.98 11.38
N HIS A 157 -16.87 -32.28 11.08
CA HIS A 157 -17.45 -32.76 9.82
C HIS A 157 -18.92 -32.33 9.66
N ALA A 158 -19.70 -32.32 10.75
CA ALA A 158 -21.12 -31.98 10.68
C ALA A 158 -21.32 -30.51 10.32
N ALA A 159 -20.48 -29.62 10.86
CA ALA A 159 -20.49 -28.21 10.50
C ALA A 159 -20.13 -27.97 9.02
N VAL A 160 -19.10 -28.65 8.51
CA VAL A 160 -18.70 -28.55 7.09
C VAL A 160 -19.80 -29.09 6.18
N HIS A 161 -20.43 -30.22 6.56
CA HIS A 161 -21.53 -30.80 5.80
C HIS A 161 -22.76 -29.87 5.77
N ALA A 162 -23.13 -29.28 6.91
CA ALA A 162 -24.24 -28.31 6.99
C ALA A 162 -23.97 -27.05 6.16
N LEU A 163 -22.72 -26.57 6.13
CA LEU A 163 -22.32 -25.44 5.28
C LEU A 163 -22.54 -25.76 3.79
N ILE A 164 -22.10 -26.93 3.33
CA ILE A 164 -22.22 -27.34 1.93
C ILE A 164 -23.68 -27.56 1.54
N LEU A 165 -24.49 -28.16 2.42
CA LEU A 165 -25.93 -28.29 2.22
C LEU A 165 -26.61 -26.93 2.06
N ASN A 166 -26.31 -25.97 2.94
CA ASN A 166 -26.86 -24.61 2.87
C ASN A 166 -26.48 -23.89 1.57
N ILE A 167 -25.24 -24.08 1.10
CA ILE A 167 -24.80 -23.56 -0.21
C ILE A 167 -25.61 -24.20 -1.34
N SER A 168 -25.80 -25.52 -1.32
CA SER A 168 -26.58 -26.22 -2.33
C SER A 168 -28.04 -25.75 -2.37
N GLU A 169 -28.67 -25.53 -1.22
CA GLU A 169 -30.04 -25.03 -1.11
C GLU A 169 -30.15 -23.60 -1.63
N ARG A 170 -29.19 -22.73 -1.30
CA ARG A 170 -29.16 -21.36 -1.83
C ARG A 170 -29.01 -21.32 -3.35
N LEU A 171 -28.18 -22.19 -3.92
CA LEU A 171 -28.02 -22.30 -5.38
C LEU A 171 -29.28 -22.86 -6.05
N LYS A 172 -29.95 -23.83 -5.43
CA LYS A 172 -31.27 -24.31 -5.92
C LYS A 172 -32.33 -23.22 -5.87
N SER A 173 -32.31 -22.38 -4.83
CA SER A 173 -33.23 -21.25 -4.70
C SER A 173 -32.92 -20.13 -5.69
N HIS A 174 -31.64 -19.88 -6.01
CA HIS A 174 -31.20 -18.88 -6.99
C HIS A 174 -30.93 -19.53 -8.33
N GLN A 175 -32.00 -19.71 -9.10
CA GLN A 175 -31.94 -20.47 -10.36
C GLN A 175 -31.11 -19.78 -11.46
N GLN A 176 -30.86 -18.47 -11.34
CA GLN A 176 -30.01 -17.69 -12.25
C GLN A 176 -28.84 -17.08 -11.49
N VAL A 177 -27.63 -17.32 -11.96
CA VAL A 177 -26.38 -16.80 -11.37
C VAL A 177 -25.50 -16.20 -12.46
N THR A 178 -24.78 -15.13 -12.14
CA THR A 178 -23.74 -14.57 -13.02
C THR A 178 -22.55 -15.51 -13.05
N CYS A 179 -22.06 -15.83 -14.24
CA CYS A 179 -20.99 -16.80 -14.44
C CYS A 179 -20.04 -16.37 -15.56
N TYR A 180 -18.80 -16.84 -15.47
CA TYR A 180 -17.74 -16.55 -16.43
C TYR A 180 -17.35 -17.82 -17.17
N PHE A 181 -17.33 -17.74 -18.50
CA PHE A 181 -17.01 -18.87 -19.38
C PHE A 181 -15.82 -18.54 -20.30
N ASP A 182 -15.20 -19.59 -20.83
CA ASP A 182 -14.12 -19.50 -21.80
C ASP A 182 -14.70 -19.44 -23.24
N PRO A 183 -14.51 -18.34 -23.99
CA PRO A 183 -14.95 -18.25 -25.38
C PRO A 183 -14.12 -19.11 -26.34
N SER A 184 -12.90 -19.52 -25.95
CA SER A 184 -12.02 -20.38 -26.74
C SER A 184 -12.36 -21.87 -26.63
N GLU A 185 -13.36 -22.24 -25.83
CA GLU A 185 -13.83 -23.62 -25.62
C GLU A 185 -12.73 -24.61 -25.18
N GLN A 186 -11.66 -24.12 -24.57
CA GLN A 186 -10.52 -24.97 -24.19
C GLN A 186 -10.75 -25.69 -22.86
N ARG A 187 -11.69 -25.20 -22.04
CA ARG A 187 -12.14 -25.83 -20.79
C ARG A 187 -13.67 -25.87 -20.69
N ASP A 188 -14.23 -27.05 -20.43
CA ASP A 188 -15.68 -27.30 -20.31
C ASP A 188 -16.30 -26.81 -18.97
N SER A 189 -15.55 -26.08 -18.15
CA SER A 189 -15.94 -25.66 -16.81
C SER A 189 -16.20 -24.16 -16.75
N VAL A 190 -17.25 -23.77 -16.03
CA VAL A 190 -17.70 -22.39 -15.86
C VAL A 190 -17.41 -21.95 -14.43
N ILE A 191 -17.07 -20.67 -14.22
CA ILE A 191 -16.73 -20.14 -12.88
C ILE A 191 -17.79 -19.14 -12.41
N LEU A 192 -18.18 -19.21 -11.13
CA LEU A 192 -19.14 -18.28 -10.52
C LEU A 192 -18.51 -16.91 -10.21
N SER A 193 -17.34 -16.90 -9.56
CA SER A 193 -16.65 -15.66 -9.19
C SER A 193 -15.17 -15.69 -9.55
N ARG A 194 -14.67 -14.56 -10.07
CA ARG A 194 -13.25 -14.38 -10.36
C ARG A 194 -12.49 -14.03 -9.08
N LEU A 195 -11.48 -14.84 -8.73
CA LEU A 195 -10.69 -14.63 -7.51
C LEU A 195 -9.79 -13.39 -7.64
N TYR A 196 -9.23 -13.17 -8.83
CA TYR A 196 -8.55 -11.92 -9.21
C TYR A 196 -9.57 -10.89 -9.70
N GLY A 197 -10.45 -10.47 -8.81
CA GLY A 197 -11.42 -9.41 -9.07
C GLY A 197 -10.73 -8.05 -9.26
N SER A 198 -11.37 -7.16 -10.01
CA SER A 198 -10.90 -5.78 -10.25
C SER A 198 -10.54 -5.05 -8.94
N SER A 199 -11.29 -5.28 -7.86
CA SER A 199 -11.02 -4.71 -6.53
C SER A 199 -9.66 -5.12 -5.95
N ALA A 200 -9.24 -6.38 -6.11
CA ALA A 200 -7.95 -6.84 -5.60
C ALA A 200 -6.78 -6.21 -6.37
N VAL A 201 -6.95 -6.07 -7.69
CA VAL A 201 -6.01 -5.35 -8.58
C VAL A 201 -5.89 -3.88 -8.15
N PHE A 202 -7.02 -3.21 -7.89
CA PHE A 202 -7.03 -1.82 -7.41
C PHE A 202 -6.31 -1.66 -6.08
N HIS A 203 -6.64 -2.48 -5.08
CA HIS A 203 -5.97 -2.42 -3.79
C HIS A 203 -4.47 -2.71 -3.92
N SER A 204 -4.10 -3.68 -4.75
CA SER A 204 -2.70 -4.03 -4.99
C SER A 204 -1.90 -2.90 -5.65
N LEU A 205 -2.49 -2.14 -6.58
CA LEU A 205 -1.83 -1.01 -7.25
C LEU A 205 -1.87 0.28 -6.42
N PHE A 206 -2.86 0.42 -5.54
CA PHE A 206 -3.03 1.60 -4.70
C PHE A 206 -1.87 1.78 -3.72
N TRP A 207 -1.41 0.71 -3.05
CA TRP A 207 -0.34 0.80 -2.06
C TRP A 207 1.00 1.27 -2.66
N PRO A 208 1.51 0.69 -3.77
CA PRO A 208 2.68 1.22 -4.45
C PRO A 208 2.48 2.66 -4.92
N SER A 209 1.30 3.01 -5.46
CA SER A 209 1.01 4.40 -5.89
C SER A 209 1.16 5.39 -4.74
N CYS A 210 0.61 5.04 -3.57
CA CYS A 210 0.70 5.86 -2.36
C CYS A 210 2.14 5.98 -1.87
N MET A 211 2.93 4.89 -1.88
CA MET A 211 4.34 4.92 -1.51
C MET A 211 5.18 5.79 -2.46
N LEU A 212 4.93 5.69 -3.77
CA LEU A 212 5.59 6.51 -4.79
C LEU A 212 5.27 8.00 -4.59
N ALA A 213 3.98 8.33 -4.44
CA ALA A 213 3.52 9.69 -4.22
C ALA A 213 4.08 10.26 -2.91
N GLY A 214 4.04 9.48 -1.82
CA GLY A 214 4.62 9.86 -0.54
C GLY A 214 6.12 10.15 -0.63
N GLY A 215 6.89 9.26 -1.27
CA GLY A 215 8.32 9.47 -1.49
C GLY A 215 8.62 10.71 -2.32
N ALA A 216 7.86 10.96 -3.39
CA ALA A 216 8.00 12.15 -4.23
C ALA A 216 7.64 13.44 -3.46
N VAL A 217 6.55 13.43 -2.70
CA VAL A 217 6.13 14.57 -1.87
C VAL A 217 7.20 14.93 -0.83
N ILE A 218 7.82 13.94 -0.18
CA ILE A 218 8.92 14.18 0.77
C ILE A 218 10.08 14.91 0.08
N ILE A 219 10.51 14.44 -1.09
CA ILE A 219 11.62 15.07 -1.84
C ILE A 219 11.26 16.49 -2.26
N VAL A 220 10.05 16.69 -2.79
CA VAL A 220 9.55 18.00 -3.21
C VAL A 220 9.49 18.97 -2.03
N LEU A 221 8.97 18.54 -0.88
CA LEU A 221 8.91 19.36 0.33
C LEU A 221 10.31 19.78 0.78
N VAL A 222 11.27 18.86 0.81
CA VAL A 222 12.67 19.19 1.17
C VAL A 222 13.29 20.16 0.17
N LYS A 223 13.03 20.00 -1.14
CA LYS A 223 13.55 20.92 -2.16
C LYS A 223 12.90 22.31 -2.09
N LEU A 224 11.61 22.37 -1.80
CA LEU A 224 10.89 23.62 -1.58
C LEU A 224 11.42 24.35 -0.35
N THR A 225 11.67 23.66 0.77
CA THR A 225 12.26 24.30 1.97
C THR A 225 13.68 24.79 1.70
N GLN A 226 14.51 24.02 0.98
CA GLN A 226 15.83 24.46 0.54
C GLN A 226 15.76 25.71 -0.35
N TYR A 227 14.85 25.72 -1.33
CA TYR A 227 14.68 26.85 -2.25
C TYR A 227 14.21 28.13 -1.54
N LEU A 228 13.23 28.02 -0.64
CA LEU A 228 12.74 29.14 0.18
C LEU A 228 13.83 29.69 1.11
N SER A 229 14.64 28.82 1.71
CA SER A 229 15.77 29.23 2.56
C SER A 229 16.78 30.09 1.79
N ILE A 230 17.15 29.65 0.58
CA ILE A 230 18.07 30.40 -0.31
C ILE A 230 17.45 31.75 -0.69
N LEU A 231 16.17 31.78 -1.07
CA LEU A 231 15.49 33.04 -1.42
C LEU A 231 15.44 34.03 -0.25
N CYS A 232 15.12 33.56 0.96
CA CYS A 232 15.14 34.39 2.15
C CYS A 232 16.54 34.97 2.44
N GLU A 233 17.60 34.18 2.23
CA GLU A 233 18.97 34.67 2.39
C GLU A 233 19.35 35.74 1.36
N GLN A 234 18.90 35.58 0.10
CA GLN A 234 19.13 36.58 -0.95
C GLN A 234 18.39 37.89 -0.67
N ILE A 235 17.11 37.81 -0.27
CA ILE A 235 16.31 38.99 0.07
C ILE A 235 16.92 39.72 1.28
N GLY A 236 17.36 38.99 2.30
CA GLY A 236 18.03 39.57 3.48
C GLY A 236 19.39 40.22 3.17
N LYS A 237 20.09 39.79 2.10
CA LYS A 237 21.30 40.45 1.60
C LYS A 237 21.01 41.73 0.82
N ILE A 238 19.86 41.80 0.14
CA ILE A 238 19.45 42.99 -0.64
C ILE A 238 18.96 44.12 0.28
N GLN A 239 18.35 43.80 1.43
CA GLN A 239 17.86 44.80 2.40
C GLN A 239 18.92 45.38 3.35
N LYS A 240 20.17 44.89 3.30
CA LYS A 240 21.23 45.22 4.27
C LYS A 240 22.35 46.04 3.64
#